data_AF-A0A0P9MKV4-F1
#
_entry.id   AF-A0A0P9MKV4-F1
#
_cell.length_a   1.000
_cell.length_b   1.000
_cell.length_c   1.000
_cell.angle_alpha   90.00
_cell.angle_beta   90.00
_cell.angle_gamma   90.00
#
_symmetry.space_group_name_H-M   'P 1'
#
loop_
_entity.id
_entity.type
_entity.pdbx_description
1 polymer ?
#
loop_
_entity_poly.entity_id
_entity_poly.type
_entity_poly.pdbx_seq_one_letter_code
_entity_poly.pdbx_strand_id
1 'polypeptide(L)'
;MDWKNRAGSAGERTADTSSVKRRGYLGNLFYSRALGALILIYLLVALVVGWYWSKEPALFPVQQNAQAAAEREGKPMVIGYTTVETLKTVAGTLLNKRGGYLSNDRMPPGLWLDNIPSWEYGVLVQVRDLSRALRKDFARSQSQSAEDGDLARAEPLFNFNNRSWILPSSESQYAEGINSLSRYQARLSDPNQKGALFYARADNLNNWLGDVGTRLGSLSQRLSAS
;
A
#
# COMPACT_ATOMS: atom_id res chain seq x y z
N MET A 1 78.32 -63.72 -1.22
CA MET A 1 77.89 -63.78 0.19
C MET A 1 77.32 -62.40 0.50
N ASP A 2 76.00 -62.16 0.44
CA ASP A 2 75.00 -62.45 1.49
C ASP A 2 75.49 -61.93 2.86
N TRP A 3 74.73 -61.32 3.76
CA TRP A 3 73.32 -61.42 4.10
C TRP A 3 73.06 -60.44 5.28
N LYS A 4 71.92 -59.71 5.29
CA LYS A 4 71.08 -59.36 6.47
C LYS A 4 71.73 -58.63 7.68
N ASN A 5 71.20 -57.56 8.28
CA ASN A 5 69.82 -57.15 8.49
C ASN A 5 69.76 -55.78 9.21
N ARG A 6 68.78 -54.95 8.82
CA ARG A 6 67.89 -54.09 9.64
C ARG A 6 68.48 -53.02 10.59
N ALA A 7 68.22 -51.76 10.23
CA ALA A 7 67.66 -50.76 11.14
C ALA A 7 66.59 -49.94 10.39
N GLY A 8 65.38 -49.90 10.94
CA GLY A 8 64.19 -49.38 10.30
C GLY A 8 64.22 -47.86 10.11
N SER A 9 63.77 -47.43 8.93
CA SER A 9 63.25 -46.07 8.73
C SER A 9 61.84 -46.01 9.30
N ALA A 10 61.74 -45.77 10.60
CA ALA A 10 60.53 -45.31 11.25
C ALA A 10 60.74 -43.84 11.61
N GLY A 11 59.97 -42.97 10.97
CA GLY A 11 60.04 -41.53 11.14
C GLY A 11 58.86 -40.86 10.46
N GLU A 12 57.67 -41.35 10.77
CA GLU A 12 56.38 -40.79 10.44
C GLU A 12 56.35 -39.31 10.88
N ARG A 13 56.50 -38.37 9.94
CA ARG A 13 56.15 -36.96 10.17
C ARG A 13 54.70 -36.75 9.77
N THR A 14 53.79 -37.33 10.53
CA THR A 14 52.37 -36.91 10.57
C THR A 14 52.25 -35.67 11.48
N ALA A 15 53.04 -34.64 11.18
CA ALA A 15 52.89 -33.35 11.81
C ALA A 15 51.92 -32.50 10.98
N ASP A 16 50.73 -32.33 11.54
CA ASP A 16 50.02 -31.04 11.56
C ASP A 16 49.07 -30.66 10.39
N THR A 17 48.45 -31.64 9.72
CA THR A 17 47.30 -31.36 8.82
C THR A 17 45.94 -31.31 9.54
N SER A 18 45.87 -31.78 10.79
CA SER A 18 44.64 -31.83 11.58
C SER A 18 44.35 -30.53 12.34
N SER A 19 45.37 -29.75 12.71
CA SER A 19 45.22 -28.46 13.41
C SER A 19 44.78 -27.34 12.47
N VAL A 20 45.29 -27.33 11.23
CA VAL A 20 44.94 -26.33 10.19
C VAL A 20 43.49 -26.49 9.74
N LYS A 21 42.98 -27.73 9.61
CA LYS A 21 41.56 -27.96 9.30
C LYS A 21 40.63 -27.53 10.45
N ARG A 22 40.94 -27.81 11.71
CA ARG A 22 40.05 -27.45 12.84
C ARG A 22 39.88 -25.94 13.04
N ARG A 23 40.91 -25.13 12.74
CA ARG A 23 40.83 -23.66 12.84
C ARG A 23 39.80 -23.05 11.87
N GLY A 24 39.70 -23.59 10.64
CA GLY A 24 38.68 -23.18 9.67
C GLY A 24 37.26 -23.57 10.07
N TYR A 25 37.07 -24.76 10.64
CA TYR A 25 35.75 -25.23 11.10
C TYR A 25 35.22 -24.44 12.31
N LEU A 26 36.08 -24.09 13.28
CA LEU A 26 35.67 -23.29 14.44
C LEU A 26 35.35 -21.84 14.05
N GLY A 27 36.14 -21.22 13.17
CA GLY A 27 35.82 -19.91 12.61
C GLY A 27 34.46 -19.92 11.89
N ASN A 28 34.24 -20.90 11.01
CA ASN A 28 32.96 -21.06 10.29
C ASN A 28 31.77 -21.29 11.24
N LEU A 29 31.96 -21.91 12.41
CA LEU A 29 30.92 -22.10 13.41
C LEU A 29 30.58 -20.81 14.18
N PHE A 30 31.57 -19.96 14.49
CA PHE A 30 31.30 -18.66 15.10
C PHE A 30 30.63 -17.70 14.12
N TYR A 31 31.04 -17.68 12.85
CA TYR A 31 30.37 -16.90 11.80
C TYR A 31 28.94 -17.36 11.55
N SER A 32 28.67 -18.68 11.54
CA SER A 32 27.31 -19.19 11.36
C SER A 32 26.40 -18.90 12.57
N ARG A 33 26.94 -18.95 13.80
CA ARG A 33 26.22 -18.55 15.01
C ARG A 33 25.93 -17.05 15.06
N ALA A 34 26.90 -16.22 14.69
CA ALA A 34 26.72 -14.76 14.61
C ALA A 34 25.69 -14.38 13.55
N LEU A 35 25.76 -14.99 12.35
CA LEU A 35 24.77 -14.81 11.30
C LEU A 35 23.38 -15.28 11.74
N GLY A 36 23.29 -16.44 12.41
CA GLY A 36 22.03 -16.94 12.97
C GLY A 36 21.44 -16.00 14.02
N ALA A 37 22.26 -15.45 14.92
CA ALA A 37 21.82 -14.47 15.91
C ALA A 37 21.32 -13.16 15.25
N LEU A 38 22.02 -12.67 14.22
CA LEU A 38 21.60 -11.49 13.45
C LEU A 38 20.26 -11.72 12.75
N ILE A 39 20.08 -12.87 12.10
CA ILE A 39 18.80 -13.25 11.48
C ILE A 39 17.71 -13.33 12.54
N LEU A 40 17.96 -13.98 13.68
CA LEU A 40 16.97 -14.08 14.76
C LEU A 40 16.55 -12.70 15.28
N ILE A 41 17.51 -11.80 15.54
CA ILE A 41 17.22 -10.42 15.96
C ILE A 41 16.40 -9.70 14.90
N TYR A 42 16.77 -9.82 13.63
CA TYR A 42 16.00 -9.24 12.52
C TYR A 42 14.55 -9.75 12.49
N LEU A 43 14.34 -11.07 12.63
CA LEU A 43 13.01 -11.66 12.66
C LEU A 43 12.18 -11.16 13.86
N LEU A 44 12.79 -11.04 15.04
CA LEU A 44 12.12 -10.50 16.24
C LEU A 44 11.71 -9.04 16.03
N VAL A 45 12.59 -8.21 15.47
CA VAL A 45 12.26 -6.82 15.13
C VAL A 45 11.15 -6.78 14.07
N ALA A 46 11.22 -7.61 13.04
CA ALA A 46 10.18 -7.69 12.01
C ALA A 46 8.81 -8.06 12.59
N LEU A 47 8.74 -8.96 13.59
CA LEU A 47 7.47 -9.28 14.25
C LEU A 47 6.87 -8.09 15.00
N VAL A 48 7.69 -7.32 15.73
CA VAL A 48 7.22 -6.11 16.45
C VAL A 48 6.75 -5.04 15.48
N VAL A 49 7.51 -4.81 14.40
CA VAL A 49 7.14 -3.85 13.34
C VAL A 49 5.87 -4.31 12.62
N GLY A 50 5.77 -5.60 12.29
CA GLY A 50 4.60 -6.20 11.66
C GLY A 50 3.35 -6.05 12.51
N TRP A 51 3.43 -6.28 13.82
CA TRP A 51 2.33 -6.03 14.76
C TRP A 51 1.93 -4.55 14.82
N TYR A 52 2.88 -3.63 14.67
CA TYR A 52 2.57 -2.20 14.63
C TYR A 52 1.90 -1.79 13.31
N TRP A 53 2.35 -2.34 12.18
CA TRP A 53 1.83 -2.06 10.83
C TRP A 53 0.50 -2.74 10.53
N SER A 54 0.16 -3.84 11.22
CA SER A 54 -1.12 -4.54 11.04
C SER A 54 -2.33 -3.81 11.62
N LYS A 55 -2.12 -2.72 12.36
CA LYS A 55 -3.20 -1.95 12.98
C LYS A 55 -3.90 -1.08 11.94
N GLU A 56 -5.19 -1.35 11.74
CA GLU A 56 -6.05 -0.54 10.88
C GLU A 56 -6.11 0.93 11.32
N PRO A 57 -6.15 1.87 10.37
CA PRO A 57 -6.39 3.29 10.67
C PRO A 57 -7.72 3.52 11.37
N ALA A 58 -7.77 4.52 12.25
CA ALA A 58 -9.00 4.91 12.93
C ALA A 58 -9.98 5.58 11.96
N LEU A 59 -11.27 5.44 12.24
CA LEU A 59 -12.32 6.20 11.58
C LEU A 59 -12.19 7.69 11.89
N PHE A 60 -12.65 8.53 10.98
CA PHE A 60 -12.65 9.98 11.14
C PHE A 60 -14.06 10.58 10.98
N PRO A 61 -14.38 11.65 11.72
CA PRO A 61 -15.65 12.35 11.58
C PRO A 61 -15.69 13.12 10.25
N VAL A 62 -16.50 12.63 9.30
CA VAL A 62 -16.55 13.13 7.91
C VAL A 62 -16.81 14.64 7.83
N GLN A 63 -17.84 15.15 8.52
CA GLN A 63 -18.20 16.57 8.47
C GLN A 63 -17.13 17.46 9.09
N GLN A 64 -16.57 17.06 10.24
CA GLN A 64 -15.55 17.84 10.95
C GLN A 64 -14.25 17.87 10.16
N ASN A 65 -13.85 16.75 9.56
CA ASN A 65 -12.67 16.69 8.69
C ASN A 65 -12.82 17.62 7.47
N ALA A 66 -14.01 17.63 6.85
CA ALA A 66 -14.28 18.52 5.72
C ALA A 66 -14.27 20.00 6.12
N GLN A 67 -14.87 20.36 7.26
CA GLN A 67 -14.83 21.72 7.79
C GLN A 67 -13.40 22.17 8.10
N ALA A 68 -12.62 21.33 8.77
CA ALA A 68 -11.22 21.63 9.08
C ALA A 68 -10.34 21.73 7.83
N ALA A 69 -10.62 20.96 6.77
CA ALA A 69 -9.94 21.10 5.48
C ALA A 69 -10.31 22.44 4.80
N ALA A 70 -11.58 22.78 4.78
CA ALA A 70 -12.08 24.03 4.20
C ALA A 70 -11.48 25.27 4.90
N GLU A 71 -11.42 25.26 6.23
CA GLU A 71 -10.79 26.32 7.04
C GLU A 71 -9.28 26.42 6.77
N ARG A 72 -8.56 25.30 6.73
CA ARG A 72 -7.11 25.28 6.45
C ARG A 72 -6.78 25.81 5.06
N GLU A 73 -7.61 25.52 4.08
CA GLU A 73 -7.41 25.95 2.69
C GLU A 73 -8.03 27.32 2.37
N GLY A 74 -8.76 27.92 3.31
CA GLY A 74 -9.49 29.17 3.11
C GLY A 74 -10.56 29.07 2.02
N LYS A 75 -11.19 27.90 1.88
CA LYS A 75 -12.20 27.61 0.84
C LYS A 75 -13.60 27.51 1.47
N PRO A 76 -14.65 27.99 0.78
CA PRO A 76 -16.01 27.82 1.26
C PRO A 76 -16.46 26.35 1.12
N MET A 77 -17.28 25.90 2.08
CA MET A 77 -17.97 24.61 1.98
C MET A 77 -19.08 24.69 0.94
N VAL A 78 -18.87 24.07 -0.22
CA VAL A 78 -19.85 23.99 -1.31
C VAL A 78 -20.44 22.59 -1.46
N ILE A 79 -21.53 22.48 -2.22
CA ILE A 79 -22.14 21.17 -2.54
C ILE A 79 -21.08 20.28 -3.20
N GLY A 80 -20.93 19.06 -2.70
CA GLY A 80 -19.92 18.10 -3.17
C GLY A 80 -18.57 18.19 -2.46
N TYR A 81 -18.26 19.29 -1.77
CA TYR A 81 -16.97 19.47 -1.09
C TYR A 81 -16.67 18.33 -0.12
N THR A 82 -17.62 18.00 0.76
CA THR A 82 -17.48 16.93 1.75
C THR A 82 -17.21 15.57 1.09
N THR A 83 -17.87 15.27 -0.03
CA THR A 83 -17.69 14.00 -0.75
C THR A 83 -16.28 13.88 -1.31
N VAL A 84 -15.79 14.94 -1.96
CA VAL A 84 -14.43 14.96 -2.54
C VAL A 84 -13.38 14.94 -1.44
N GLU A 85 -13.58 15.69 -0.35
CA GLU A 85 -12.65 15.70 0.78
C GLU A 85 -12.57 14.34 1.48
N THR A 86 -13.72 13.67 1.61
CA THR A 86 -13.77 12.31 2.17
C THR A 86 -12.99 11.36 1.28
N LEU A 87 -13.17 11.41 -0.05
CA LEU A 87 -12.42 10.58 -0.98
C LEU A 87 -10.90 10.85 -0.90
N LYS A 88 -10.50 12.13 -0.88
CA LYS A 88 -9.09 12.54 -0.67
C LYS A 88 -8.53 11.99 0.63
N THR A 89 -9.28 12.10 1.71
CA THR A 89 -8.86 11.66 3.05
C THR A 89 -8.72 10.15 3.12
N VAL A 90 -9.66 9.40 2.54
CA VAL A 90 -9.61 7.93 2.47
C VAL A 90 -8.42 7.47 1.62
N ALA A 91 -8.22 8.04 0.43
CA ALA A 91 -7.08 7.73 -0.42
C ALA A 91 -5.74 8.14 0.22
N GLY A 92 -5.71 9.28 0.91
CA GLY A 92 -4.54 9.73 1.68
C GLY A 92 -4.23 8.81 2.86
N THR A 93 -5.26 8.30 3.55
CA THR A 93 -5.10 7.32 4.64
C THR A 93 -4.57 5.99 4.12
N LEU A 94 -5.03 5.54 2.94
CA LEU A 94 -4.50 4.35 2.27
C LEU A 94 -2.98 4.43 2.06
N LEU A 95 -2.47 5.59 1.65
CA LEU A 95 -1.04 5.81 1.40
C LEU A 95 -0.22 6.05 2.66
N ASN A 96 -0.78 6.79 3.62
CA ASN A 96 -0.04 7.32 4.77
C ASN A 96 -0.30 6.58 6.07
N LYS A 97 -0.98 5.43 6.03
CA LYS A 97 -1.15 4.59 7.22
C LYS A 97 0.20 4.06 7.74
N ARG A 98 0.18 3.43 8.92
CA ARG A 98 1.36 2.80 9.51
C ARG A 98 1.97 1.80 8.51
N GLY A 99 3.28 1.95 8.26
CA GLY A 99 4.01 1.14 7.28
C GLY A 99 3.89 1.64 5.83
N GLY A 100 3.08 2.65 5.53
CA GLY A 100 2.82 3.10 4.17
C GLY A 100 1.88 2.15 3.42
N TYR A 101 1.99 2.12 2.11
CA TYR A 101 1.27 1.19 1.24
C TYR A 101 2.05 -0.12 1.14
N LEU A 102 1.46 -1.23 1.58
CA LEU A 102 2.15 -2.51 1.80
C LEU A 102 1.79 -3.57 0.75
N SER A 103 0.71 -3.40 -0.02
CA SER A 103 0.25 -4.38 -1.03
C SER A 103 1.28 -4.68 -2.13
N ASN A 104 2.27 -3.83 -2.33
CA ASN A 104 3.36 -3.99 -3.29
C ASN A 104 4.72 -4.27 -2.61
N ASP A 105 4.75 -4.48 -1.29
CA ASP A 105 5.97 -4.78 -0.55
C ASP A 105 6.55 -6.15 -0.92
N ARG A 106 7.88 -6.25 -0.85
CA ARG A 106 8.65 -7.44 -1.22
C ARG A 106 9.56 -7.98 -0.13
N MET A 107 9.55 -7.35 1.04
CA MET A 107 10.40 -7.74 2.16
C MET A 107 9.55 -7.93 3.42
N PRO A 108 9.95 -8.81 4.36
CA PRO A 108 9.36 -8.85 5.69
C PRO A 108 9.54 -7.50 6.43
N PRO A 109 8.56 -7.06 7.23
CA PRO A 109 7.37 -7.81 7.65
C PRO A 109 6.19 -7.78 6.68
N GLY A 110 6.16 -6.90 5.67
CA GLY A 110 5.02 -6.70 4.77
C GLY A 110 4.51 -8.00 4.12
N LEU A 111 5.42 -8.90 3.73
CA LEU A 111 5.09 -10.22 3.17
C LEU A 111 4.28 -11.14 4.10
N TRP A 112 4.32 -10.94 5.41
CA TRP A 112 3.64 -11.79 6.39
C TRP A 112 2.34 -11.18 6.89
N LEU A 113 2.05 -9.94 6.52
CA LEU A 113 0.83 -9.26 6.94
C LEU A 113 -0.25 -9.53 5.88
N ASP A 114 -1.26 -10.32 6.24
CA ASP A 114 -2.37 -10.68 5.36
C ASP A 114 -3.58 -9.74 5.51
N ASN A 115 -3.85 -9.33 6.75
CA ASN A 115 -5.00 -8.49 7.09
C ASN A 115 -4.89 -7.09 6.48
N ILE A 116 -3.75 -6.43 6.66
CA ILE A 116 -3.62 -5.02 6.24
C ILE A 116 -3.61 -4.85 4.71
N PRO A 117 -2.98 -5.70 3.87
CA PRO A 117 -3.14 -5.61 2.42
C PRO A 117 -4.55 -5.95 1.94
N SER A 118 -5.27 -6.83 2.64
CA SER A 118 -6.68 -7.11 2.35
C SER A 118 -7.56 -5.88 2.63
N TRP A 119 -7.31 -5.19 3.75
CA TRP A 119 -7.92 -3.90 4.06
C TRP A 119 -7.59 -2.84 2.99
N GLU A 120 -6.33 -2.74 2.56
CA GLU A 120 -5.89 -1.81 1.51
C GLU A 120 -6.65 -2.04 0.21
N TYR A 121 -6.85 -3.30 -0.18
CA TYR A 121 -7.61 -3.64 -1.37
C TYR A 121 -9.06 -3.20 -1.26
N GLY A 122 -9.71 -3.42 -0.11
CA GLY A 122 -11.09 -2.97 0.13
C GLY A 122 -11.23 -1.45 0.00
N VAL A 123 -10.32 -0.71 0.65
CA VAL A 123 -10.28 0.77 0.57
C VAL A 123 -10.03 1.23 -0.86
N LEU A 124 -9.09 0.63 -1.57
CA LEU A 124 -8.77 0.98 -2.95
C LEU A 124 -9.94 0.75 -3.90
N VAL A 125 -10.71 -0.34 -3.72
CA VAL A 125 -11.94 -0.57 -4.49
C VAL A 125 -12.95 0.56 -4.26
N GLN A 126 -13.20 0.93 -2.99
CA GLN A 126 -14.09 2.04 -2.66
C GLN A 126 -13.62 3.37 -3.27
N VAL A 127 -12.32 3.65 -3.27
CA VAL A 127 -11.72 4.83 -3.90
C VAL A 127 -11.97 4.83 -5.41
N ARG A 128 -11.77 3.69 -6.08
CA ARG A 128 -12.01 3.53 -7.52
C ARG A 128 -13.48 3.76 -7.87
N ASP A 129 -14.39 3.19 -7.10
CA ASP A 129 -15.83 3.31 -7.36
C ASP A 129 -16.33 4.73 -7.17
N LEU A 130 -15.96 5.37 -6.07
CA LEU A 130 -16.36 6.74 -5.83
C LEU A 130 -15.69 7.71 -6.82
N SER A 131 -14.43 7.49 -7.20
CA SER A 131 -13.78 8.29 -8.24
C SER A 131 -14.49 8.16 -9.59
N ARG A 132 -14.93 6.95 -9.96
CA ARG A 132 -15.72 6.72 -11.18
C ARG A 132 -17.08 7.41 -11.10
N ALA A 133 -17.81 7.25 -10.00
CA ALA A 133 -19.11 7.89 -9.81
C ALA A 133 -19.00 9.42 -9.81
N LEU A 134 -17.92 9.97 -9.24
CA LEU A 134 -17.63 11.41 -9.31
C LEU A 134 -17.51 11.88 -10.76
N ARG A 135 -16.67 11.21 -11.57
CA ARG A 135 -16.46 11.57 -12.97
C ARG A 135 -17.73 11.39 -13.82
N LYS A 136 -18.40 10.25 -13.67
CA LYS A 136 -19.48 9.81 -14.55
C LYS A 136 -20.82 10.46 -14.21
N ASP A 137 -21.15 10.55 -12.93
CA ASP A 137 -22.50 10.89 -12.48
C ASP A 137 -22.52 12.24 -11.75
N PHE A 138 -21.64 12.47 -10.77
CA PHE A 138 -21.74 13.67 -9.93
C PHE A 138 -21.17 14.94 -10.57
N ALA A 139 -20.14 14.88 -11.41
CA ALA A 139 -19.53 16.07 -11.99
C ALA A 139 -20.11 16.50 -13.35
N ARG A 140 -21.07 15.74 -13.87
CA ARG A 140 -21.61 15.89 -15.22
C ARG A 140 -23.13 16.04 -15.20
N SER A 141 -23.67 16.92 -16.04
CA SER A 141 -25.12 16.96 -16.29
C SER A 141 -25.50 15.92 -17.35
N GLN A 142 -26.70 15.36 -17.26
CA GLN A 142 -27.18 14.35 -18.22
C GLN A 142 -27.13 14.81 -19.69
N SER A 143 -27.28 16.11 -19.95
CA SER A 143 -27.31 16.68 -21.31
C SER A 143 -25.95 17.14 -21.84
N GLN A 144 -24.94 17.27 -20.98
CA GLN A 144 -23.58 17.64 -21.40
C GLN A 144 -22.73 16.38 -21.59
N SER A 145 -21.84 16.38 -22.57
CA SER A 145 -20.89 15.28 -22.82
C SER A 145 -19.48 15.55 -22.33
N ALA A 146 -19.18 16.78 -21.91
CA ALA A 146 -17.87 17.14 -21.40
C ALA A 146 -17.68 16.62 -19.96
N GLU A 147 -16.55 15.97 -19.72
CA GLU A 147 -16.13 15.51 -18.40
C GLU A 147 -15.15 16.51 -17.77
N ASP A 148 -15.10 16.56 -16.43
CA ASP A 148 -14.05 17.34 -15.75
C ASP A 148 -12.68 16.69 -15.97
N GLY A 149 -11.71 17.46 -16.46
CA GLY A 149 -10.40 16.97 -16.86
C GLY A 149 -9.56 16.40 -15.72
N ASP A 150 -9.72 16.89 -14.48
CA ASP A 150 -9.00 16.31 -13.34
C ASP A 150 -9.65 15.02 -12.86
N LEU A 151 -10.98 14.91 -12.91
CA LEU A 151 -11.65 13.65 -12.60
C LEU A 151 -11.37 12.58 -13.67
N ALA A 152 -11.29 12.98 -14.95
CA ALA A 152 -10.84 12.13 -16.05
C ALA A 152 -9.41 11.64 -15.89
N ARG A 153 -8.55 12.43 -15.22
CA ARG A 153 -7.18 12.01 -14.87
C ARG A 153 -7.13 11.17 -13.59
N ALA A 154 -7.97 11.47 -12.59
CA ALA A 154 -7.97 10.80 -11.30
C ALA A 154 -8.42 9.32 -11.39
N GLU A 155 -9.49 9.03 -12.14
CA GLU A 155 -10.00 7.64 -12.24
C GLU A 155 -8.93 6.63 -12.72
N PRO A 156 -8.23 6.83 -13.85
CA PRO A 156 -7.22 5.87 -14.30
C PRO A 156 -6.04 5.75 -13.31
N LEU A 157 -5.67 6.84 -12.63
CA LEU A 157 -4.62 6.83 -11.61
C LEU A 157 -4.98 5.93 -10.41
N PHE A 158 -6.22 5.99 -9.92
CA PHE A 158 -6.68 5.07 -8.88
C PHE A 158 -6.90 3.63 -9.40
N ASN A 159 -7.20 3.46 -10.69
CA ASN A 159 -7.32 2.15 -11.32
C ASN A 159 -5.98 1.51 -11.72
N PHE A 160 -4.85 2.20 -11.47
CA PHE A 160 -3.53 1.64 -11.69
C PHE A 160 -3.27 0.38 -10.85
N ASN A 161 -2.40 -0.50 -11.35
CA ASN A 161 -2.06 -1.78 -10.72
C ASN A 161 -1.63 -1.55 -9.26
N ASN A 162 -2.22 -2.31 -8.35
CA ASN A 162 -2.05 -2.16 -6.90
C ASN A 162 -0.84 -2.92 -6.34
N ARG A 163 -0.13 -3.69 -7.17
CA ARG A 163 1.10 -4.44 -6.84
C ARG A 163 2.35 -3.86 -7.53
N SER A 164 2.25 -2.69 -8.17
CA SER A 164 3.38 -2.10 -8.85
C SER A 164 4.29 -1.38 -7.84
N TRP A 165 5.47 -1.95 -7.60
CA TRP A 165 6.52 -1.38 -6.75
C TRP A 165 7.59 -0.64 -7.58
N ILE A 166 7.68 -0.92 -8.89
CA ILE A 166 8.62 -0.28 -9.83
C ILE A 166 7.94 0.85 -10.60
N LEU A 167 8.71 1.79 -11.14
CA LEU A 167 8.19 2.97 -11.82
C LEU A 167 7.26 2.62 -13.02
N PRO A 168 6.04 3.20 -13.08
CA PRO A 168 5.40 4.01 -12.04
C PRO A 168 4.93 3.15 -10.85
N SER A 169 5.25 3.58 -9.62
CA SER A 169 4.82 2.87 -8.42
C SER A 169 3.35 3.16 -8.11
N SER A 170 2.64 2.23 -7.47
CA SER A 170 1.23 2.40 -7.08
C SER A 170 1.01 3.67 -6.26
N GLU A 171 1.90 3.95 -5.31
CA GLU A 171 1.88 5.11 -4.43
C GLU A 171 1.98 6.42 -5.22
N SER A 172 2.89 6.47 -6.20
CA SER A 172 3.07 7.66 -7.03
C SER A 172 1.80 7.98 -7.85
N GLN A 173 1.14 6.95 -8.37
CA GLN A 173 -0.07 7.10 -9.16
C GLN A 173 -1.24 7.53 -8.27
N TYR A 174 -1.40 6.91 -7.11
CA TYR A 174 -2.46 7.28 -6.16
C TYR A 174 -2.25 8.68 -5.58
N ALA A 175 -1.01 9.09 -5.31
CA ALA A 175 -0.70 10.46 -4.90
C ALA A 175 -1.08 11.47 -5.99
N GLU A 176 -0.79 11.20 -7.26
CA GLU A 176 -1.22 12.07 -8.37
C GLU A 176 -2.75 12.06 -8.57
N GLY A 177 -3.41 10.93 -8.26
CA GLY A 177 -4.86 10.84 -8.20
C GLY A 177 -5.44 11.80 -7.15
N ILE A 178 -4.86 11.82 -5.94
CA ILE A 178 -5.23 12.76 -4.86
C ILE A 178 -4.97 14.19 -5.30
N ASN A 179 -3.84 14.50 -5.94
CA ASN A 179 -3.54 15.84 -6.46
C ASN A 179 -4.60 16.29 -7.48
N SER A 180 -5.05 15.38 -8.34
CA SER A 180 -6.12 15.66 -9.32
C SER A 180 -7.44 15.97 -8.62
N LEU A 181 -7.80 15.20 -7.58
CA LEU A 181 -8.97 15.51 -6.74
C LEU A 181 -8.85 16.88 -6.04
N SER A 182 -7.68 17.22 -5.51
CA SER A 182 -7.42 18.54 -4.90
C SER A 182 -7.65 19.68 -5.88
N ARG A 183 -7.17 19.55 -7.13
CA ARG A 183 -7.38 20.56 -8.18
C ARG A 183 -8.87 20.69 -8.54
N TYR A 184 -9.59 19.58 -8.67
CA TYR A 184 -11.03 19.59 -8.90
C TYR A 184 -11.78 20.29 -7.76
N GLN A 185 -11.51 19.93 -6.50
CA GLN A 185 -12.15 20.52 -5.33
C GLN A 185 -11.85 22.03 -5.18
N ALA A 186 -10.61 22.43 -5.46
CA ALA A 186 -10.20 23.82 -5.40
C ALA A 186 -10.97 24.69 -6.40
N ARG A 187 -11.25 24.15 -7.61
CA ARG A 187 -12.12 24.79 -8.61
C ARG A 187 -13.58 24.76 -8.22
N LEU A 188 -14.07 23.64 -7.67
CA LEU A 188 -15.46 23.50 -7.23
C LEU A 188 -15.83 24.59 -6.20
N SER A 189 -14.85 25.00 -5.38
CA SER A 189 -15.00 26.00 -4.33
C SER A 189 -14.59 27.42 -4.74
N ASP A 190 -14.17 27.63 -6.01
CA ASP A 190 -13.74 28.94 -6.50
C ASP A 190 -14.91 29.66 -7.18
N PRO A 191 -15.42 30.77 -6.61
CA PRO A 191 -16.56 31.50 -7.19
C PRO A 191 -16.23 32.12 -8.56
N ASN A 192 -14.95 32.30 -8.89
CA ASN A 192 -14.50 32.87 -10.15
C ASN A 192 -14.29 31.82 -11.25
N GLN A 193 -14.29 30.53 -10.92
CA GLN A 193 -14.06 29.45 -11.88
C GLN A 193 -15.32 28.59 -12.05
N LYS A 194 -15.99 28.74 -13.21
CA LYS A 194 -17.15 27.91 -13.58
C LYS A 194 -16.78 26.53 -14.14
N GLY A 195 -15.54 26.08 -13.95
CA GLY A 195 -14.97 24.92 -14.63
C GLY A 195 -15.22 23.57 -13.94
N ALA A 196 -15.72 23.56 -12.71
CA ALA A 196 -16.04 22.34 -11.96
C ALA A 196 -17.44 22.45 -11.35
N LEU A 197 -18.24 21.39 -11.49
CA LEU A 197 -19.60 21.32 -11.00
C LEU A 197 -19.81 20.03 -10.20
N PHE A 198 -20.77 20.04 -9.29
CA PHE A 198 -21.23 18.86 -8.57
C PHE A 198 -22.76 18.84 -8.51
N TYR A 199 -23.37 17.82 -9.10
CA TYR A 199 -24.80 17.62 -9.19
C TYR A 199 -25.27 16.65 -8.11
N ALA A 200 -25.75 17.20 -6.98
CA ALA A 200 -26.33 16.44 -5.87
C ALA A 200 -27.78 15.96 -6.17
N ARG A 201 -27.94 15.24 -7.27
CA ARG A 201 -29.23 14.71 -7.71
C ARG A 201 -29.45 13.30 -7.14
N ALA A 202 -30.71 12.96 -6.88
CA ALA A 202 -31.07 11.66 -6.29
C ALA A 202 -30.80 10.47 -7.22
N ASP A 203 -30.92 10.66 -8.55
CA ASP A 203 -30.59 9.64 -9.56
C ASP A 203 -29.09 9.32 -9.56
N ASN A 204 -28.23 10.34 -9.51
CA ASN A 204 -26.78 10.15 -9.38
C ASN A 204 -26.42 9.35 -8.12
N LEU A 205 -27.03 9.71 -7.00
CA LEU A 205 -26.84 9.00 -5.73
C LEU A 205 -27.33 7.55 -5.82
N ASN A 206 -28.50 7.31 -6.41
CA ASN A 206 -29.06 5.97 -6.58
C ASN A 206 -28.17 5.10 -7.48
N ASN A 207 -27.65 5.64 -8.59
CA ASN A 207 -26.73 4.92 -9.47
C ASN A 207 -25.47 4.46 -8.71
N TRP A 208 -24.84 5.38 -7.95
CA TRP A 208 -23.66 5.03 -7.15
C TRP A 208 -23.98 4.00 -6.06
N LEU A 209 -25.10 4.14 -5.35
CA LEU A 209 -25.52 3.16 -4.34
C LEU A 209 -25.85 1.78 -4.95
N GLY A 210 -26.37 1.74 -6.19
CA GLY A 210 -26.58 0.51 -6.94
C GLY A 210 -25.27 -0.21 -7.28
N ASP A 211 -24.24 0.55 -7.69
CA ASP A 211 -22.89 0.01 -7.93
C ASP A 211 -22.28 -0.56 -6.63
N VAL A 212 -22.40 0.18 -5.52
CA VAL A 212 -21.97 -0.28 -4.18
C VAL A 212 -22.71 -1.56 -3.77
N GLY A 213 -24.03 -1.60 -3.95
CA GLY A 213 -24.86 -2.77 -3.63
C GLY A 213 -24.46 -4.01 -4.42
N THR A 214 -24.21 -3.86 -5.72
CA THR A 214 -23.74 -4.96 -6.59
C THR A 214 -22.40 -5.52 -6.09
N ARG A 215 -21.48 -4.65 -5.68
CA ARG A 215 -20.18 -5.07 -5.16
C ARG A 215 -20.27 -5.77 -3.81
N LEU A 216 -21.07 -5.25 -2.89
CA LEU A 216 -21.32 -5.90 -1.60
C LEU A 216 -21.95 -7.28 -1.80
N GLY A 217 -22.89 -7.42 -2.75
CA GLY A 217 -23.44 -8.71 -3.15
C GLY A 217 -22.36 -9.69 -3.64
N SER A 218 -21.47 -9.24 -4.53
CA SER A 218 -20.35 -10.06 -5.01
C SER A 218 -19.38 -10.48 -3.90
N LEU A 219 -19.12 -9.59 -2.93
CA LEU A 219 -18.25 -9.86 -1.78
C LEU A 219 -18.89 -10.90 -0.86
N SER A 220 -20.19 -10.74 -0.56
CA SER A 220 -20.94 -11.70 0.24
C SER A 220 -20.90 -13.10 -0.40
N GLN A 221 -21.07 -13.21 -1.72
CA GLN A 221 -21.02 -14.51 -2.40
C GLN A 221 -19.64 -15.16 -2.31
N ARG A 222 -18.56 -14.38 -2.44
CA ARG A 222 -17.18 -14.89 -2.30
C ARG A 222 -16.86 -15.33 -0.88
N LEU A 223 -17.33 -14.58 0.12
CA LEU A 223 -17.16 -14.92 1.54
C LEU A 223 -17.96 -16.17 1.91
N SER A 224 -19.16 -16.36 1.36
CA SER A 224 -19.97 -17.57 1.60
C SER A 224 -19.44 -18.82 0.89
N ALA A 225 -18.57 -18.65 -0.12
CA ALA A 225 -17.94 -19.74 -0.86
C ALA A 225 -16.52 -20.08 -0.36
N SER A 226 -16.02 -19.35 0.64
CA SER A 226 -14.72 -19.58 1.30
C SER A 226 -14.92 -20.34 2.60
#